data_AF-A0A821IRK1-F1
#
_entry.id   AF-A0A821IRK1-F1
#
_cell.length_a   1.000
_cell.length_b   1.000
_cell.length_c   1.000
_cell.angle_alpha   90.00
_cell.angle_beta   90.00
_cell.angle_gamma   90.00
#
_symmetry.space_group_name_H-M   'P 1'
#
loop_
_entity.id
_entity.type
_entity.pdbx_description
1 polymer ?
#
loop_
_entity_poly.entity_id
_entity_poly.type
_entity_poly.pdbx_seq_one_letter_code
_entity_poly.pdbx_strand_id
1 'polypeptide(L)' 'MLQHAMQKTGQTVRTYVMNPKSMPRIQLLGHIDIDTREWSDGVLTAASRAVVKEPL' A
#
# COMPACT_ATOMS: atom_id res chain seq x y z
N MET A 1 9.18 -16.63 -8.62
CA MET A 1 10.50 -17.28 -8.45
C MET A 1 11.62 -16.34 -7.98
N LEU A 2 11.59 -15.02 -8.24
CA LEU A 2 12.62 -14.11 -7.71
C LEU A 2 12.47 -13.81 -6.20
N GLN A 3 11.25 -13.52 -5.72
CA GLN A 3 10.99 -13.24 -4.30
C GLN A 3 11.53 -14.34 -3.39
N HIS A 4 11.26 -15.61 -3.72
CA HIS A 4 11.76 -16.75 -2.97
C HIS A 4 13.28 -16.87 -2.99
N ALA A 5 13.95 -16.50 -4.09
CA ALA A 5 15.40 -16.49 -4.15
C ALA A 5 15.98 -15.40 -3.24
N MET A 6 15.39 -14.20 -3.23
CA MET A 6 15.82 -13.09 -2.37
C MET A 6 15.64 -13.41 -0.88
N GLN A 7 14.52 -14.06 -0.53
CA GLN A 7 14.29 -14.57 0.83
C GLN A 7 15.36 -15.60 1.25
N LYS A 8 15.77 -16.50 0.36
CA LYS A 8 16.84 -17.48 0.64
C LYS A 8 18.21 -16.84 0.81
N THR A 9 18.46 -15.69 0.18
CA THR A 9 19.70 -14.90 0.37
C THR A 9 19.65 -13.98 1.58
N GLY A 10 18.62 -14.11 2.45
CA GLY A 10 18.49 -13.32 3.68
C GLY A 10 17.90 -11.93 3.49
N GLN A 11 17.38 -11.59 2.30
CA GLN A 11 16.69 -10.33 2.06
C GLN A 11 15.18 -10.47 2.30
N THR A 12 14.65 -9.67 3.22
CA THR A 12 13.22 -9.65 3.53
C THR A 12 12.47 -8.84 2.47
N VAL A 13 11.79 -9.52 1.54
CA VAL A 13 10.97 -8.88 0.50
C VAL A 13 9.49 -8.91 0.89
N ARG A 14 8.95 -7.76 1.30
CA ARG A 14 7.51 -7.58 1.57
C ARG A 14 6.80 -7.13 0.30
N THR A 15 5.68 -7.76 -0.03
CA THR A 15 4.95 -7.49 -1.27
C THR A 15 3.49 -7.21 -0.96
N TYR A 16 3.01 -6.05 -1.39
CA TYR A 16 1.62 -5.64 -1.30
C TYR A 16 1.02 -5.68 -2.69
N VAL A 17 0.07 -6.59 -2.91
CA VAL A 17 -0.58 -6.76 -4.21
C VAL A 17 -1.92 -6.05 -4.17
N MET A 18 -2.16 -5.17 -5.14
CA MET A 18 -3.45 -4.51 -5.33
C MET A 18 -3.82 -4.52 -6.81
N ASN A 19 -5.12 -4.68 -7.11
CA ASN A 19 -5.64 -4.61 -8.47
C ASN A 19 -6.30 -3.23 -8.70
N PRO A 20 -5.59 -2.28 -9.33
CA PRO A 20 -6.08 -0.91 -9.48
C PRO A 20 -7.29 -0.77 -10.41
N LYS A 21 -7.59 -1.80 -11.22
CA LYS A 21 -8.71 -1.77 -12.17
C LYS A 21 -10.01 -2.32 -11.59
N SER A 22 -9.92 -3.14 -10.54
CA SER A 22 -11.08 -3.69 -9.84
C SER A 22 -11.55 -2.81 -8.68
N MET A 23 -10.85 -1.70 -8.40
CA MET A 23 -11.15 -0.79 -7.30
C MET A 23 -11.50 0.60 -7.83
N PRO A 24 -12.50 1.29 -7.26
CA PRO A 24 -12.75 2.70 -7.53
C PRO A 24 -11.53 3.56 -7.18
N ARG A 25 -11.30 4.63 -7.95
CA ARG A 25 -10.16 5.55 -7.80
C ARG A 25 -10.01 6.09 -6.37
N ILE A 26 -11.14 6.45 -5.75
CA ILE A 26 -11.21 6.98 -4.38
C ILE A 26 -10.72 5.94 -3.36
N GLN A 27 -11.10 4.68 -3.51
CA GLN A 27 -10.67 3.61 -2.61
C GLN A 27 -9.18 3.28 -2.80
N LEU A 28 -8.65 3.38 -4.02
CA LEU A 28 -7.24 3.12 -4.29
C LEU A 28 -6.33 4.23 -3.76
N LEU A 29 -6.64 5.48 -4.09
CA LEU A 29 -5.77 6.64 -3.87
C LEU A 29 -6.11 7.45 -2.62
N GLY A 30 -7.30 7.25 -2.05
CA GLY A 30 -7.85 8.12 -1.02
C GLY A 30 -8.65 9.27 -1.62
N HIS A 31 -9.38 9.98 -0.77
CA HIS A 31 -10.12 11.17 -1.14
C HIS A 31 -10.17 12.17 0.01
N ILE A 32 -10.48 13.42 -0.32
CA ILE A 32 -10.83 14.44 0.64
C ILE A 32 -12.35 14.61 0.64
N ASP A 33 -12.96 14.58 1.82
CA ASP A 33 -14.35 14.98 1.99
C ASP A 33 -14.42 16.51 1.93
N ILE A 34 -15.22 17.04 1.01
CA ILE A 34 -15.30 18.48 0.74
C ILE A 34 -16.05 19.24 1.83
N ASP A 35 -16.94 18.57 2.56
CA ASP A 35 -17.80 19.18 3.58
C ASP A 35 -17.08 19.23 4.93
N THR A 36 -16.41 18.13 5.29
CA THR A 36 -15.66 18.03 6.56
C THR A 36 -14.20 18.49 6.43
N ARG A 37 -13.68 18.58 5.19
CA ARG A 37 -12.25 18.81 4.87
C ARG A 37 -11.34 17.75 5.46
N GLU A 38 -11.86 16.56 5.72
CA GLU A 38 -11.09 15.44 6.24
C GLU A 38 -10.50 14.61 5.10
N TRP A 39 -9.28 14.13 5.30
CA TRP A 39 -8.64 13.21 4.37
C TRP A 39 -8.93 11.76 4.77
N SER A 40 -9.40 10.97 3.81
CA SER A 40 -9.58 9.52 3.94
C SER A 40 -8.51 8.79 3.12
N ASP A 41 -7.68 7.99 3.80
CA ASP A 41 -6.63 7.19 3.16
C ASP A 41 -7.22 6.09 2.26
N GLY A 42 -6.59 5.87 1.11
CA GLY A 42 -6.88 4.75 0.22
C GLY A 42 -5.96 3.55 0.47
N VAL A 43 -6.19 2.46 -0.25
CA VAL A 43 -5.42 1.21 -0.15
C VAL A 43 -3.93 1.46 -0.38
N LEU A 44 -3.57 2.28 -1.39
CA LEU A 44 -2.18 2.57 -1.69
C LEU A 44 -1.53 3.43 -0.61
N THR A 45 -2.20 4.50 -0.17
CA THR A 45 -1.63 5.44 0.82
C THR A 45 -1.51 4.80 2.21
N ALA A 46 -2.49 3.97 2.59
CA ALA A 46 -2.43 3.17 3.81
C ALA A 46 -1.26 2.17 3.78
N ALA A 47 -1.07 1.46 2.67
CA ALA A 47 0.04 0.52 2.52
C ALA A 47 1.40 1.23 2.62
N SER A 48 1.56 2.40 2.01
CA SER A 48 2.79 3.20 2.12
C SER A 48 3.08 3.60 3.56
N ARG A 49 2.07 4.07 4.31
CA ARG A 49 2.24 4.42 5.74
C ARG A 49 2.62 3.21 6.59
N ALA A 50 2.08 2.04 6.27
CA ALA A 50 2.40 0.81 6.99
C ALA A 50 3.88 0.45 6.81
N VAL A 51 4.38 0.43 5.57
CA VAL A 51 5.77 0.09 5.26
C VAL A 51 6.78 1.02 5.94
N VAL A 52 6.49 2.32 6.02
CA VAL A 52 7.40 3.29 6.66
C VAL A 52 7.53 3.04 8.17
N LYS A 53 6.51 2.47 8.81
CA LYS A 53 6.54 2.20 10.26
C LYS A 53 7.26 0.89 10.60
N GLU A 54 7.60 0.09 9.62
CA GLU A 54 8.25 -1.20 9.86
C GLU A 54 9.75 -0.98 10.14
N PRO A 55 10.31 -1.65 11.15
CA PRO A 55 11.75 -1.61 11.41
C PRO A 55 12.52 -2.29 10.26
N LEU A 56 13.65 -1.68 9.88
CA LEU A 56 14.60 -2.17 8.87
C LEU A 56 15.27 -3.48 9.28
#